data_AF-A0A149Q3C1-F1
#
_entry.id   AF-A0A149Q3C1-F1
#
_cell.length_a   1.000
_cell.length_b   1.000
_cell.length_c   1.000
_cell.angle_alpha   90.00
_cell.angle_beta   90.00
_cell.angle_gamma   90.00
#
_symmetry.space_group_name_H-M   'P 1'
#
loop_
_entity.id
_entity.type
_entity.pdbx_description
1 polymer ?
#
loop_
_entity_poly.entity_id
_entity_poly.type
_entity_poly.pdbx_seq_one_letter_code
_entity_poly.pdbx_strand_id
1 'polypeptide(L)'
;MAAMFGTDPGKPPEGVVPLAVAQREARYAIELFLAYGEKDGCTYSEDDVVVHTVHGPHFSEQRERFYTADEFRRHYRDNTLGAEMAALEDEVYHGIIQKHREKYATALDRVEAVMGHAAVISPTGPLAVHARVQVRQGICHHLVNDERIKSWK
;
A
#
# COMPACT_ATOMS: atom_id res chain seq x y z
N MET A 1 -1.13 -7.64 -37.25
CA MET A 1 -0.64 -7.61 -35.85
C MET A 1 -1.79 -8.08 -34.98
N ALA A 2 -1.72 -9.30 -34.46
CA ALA A 2 -2.74 -9.82 -33.56
C ALA A 2 -2.66 -9.06 -32.22
N ALA A 3 -3.74 -8.40 -31.83
CA ALA A 3 -3.96 -8.01 -30.45
C ALA A 3 -3.96 -9.31 -29.62
N MET A 4 -3.02 -9.47 -28.69
CA MET A 4 -3.06 -10.60 -27.77
C MET A 4 -4.19 -10.37 -26.77
N PHE A 5 -5.34 -10.97 -27.07
CA PHE A 5 -6.46 -11.10 -26.16
C PHE A 5 -6.07 -12.03 -25.00
N GLY A 6 -6.24 -11.55 -23.76
CA GLY A 6 -6.73 -12.38 -22.66
C GLY A 6 -5.82 -13.47 -22.09
N THR A 7 -4.51 -13.45 -22.32
CA THR A 7 -3.61 -14.33 -21.55
C THR A 7 -3.32 -13.68 -20.20
N ASP A 8 -3.83 -14.28 -19.12
CA ASP A 8 -3.38 -13.99 -17.76
C ASP A 8 -1.85 -14.00 -17.73
N PRO A 9 -1.18 -12.88 -17.40
CA PRO A 9 0.29 -12.81 -17.38
C PRO A 9 0.89 -13.62 -16.22
N GLY A 10 0.05 -14.30 -15.46
CA GLY A 10 0.43 -15.17 -14.36
C GLY A 10 0.73 -14.38 -13.09
N LYS A 11 1.19 -15.12 -12.08
CA LYS A 11 1.52 -14.55 -10.77
C LYS A 11 2.66 -13.53 -10.91
N PRO A 12 2.55 -12.33 -10.33
CA PRO A 12 3.63 -11.36 -10.32
C PRO A 12 4.81 -11.88 -9.48
N PRO A 13 6.04 -11.43 -9.79
CA PRO A 13 7.20 -11.72 -8.96
C PRO A 13 7.09 -11.05 -7.59
N GLU A 14 7.98 -11.43 -6.66
CA GLU A 14 8.04 -10.82 -5.33
C GLU A 14 8.73 -9.45 -5.40
N GLY A 15 8.21 -8.49 -4.64
CA GLY A 15 8.78 -7.15 -4.55
C GLY A 15 10.08 -7.14 -3.76
N VAL A 16 11.10 -6.46 -4.29
CA VAL A 16 12.38 -6.27 -3.59
C VAL A 16 12.36 -4.95 -2.82
N VAL A 17 12.50 -5.04 -1.50
CA VAL A 17 12.60 -3.87 -0.60
C VAL A 17 14.05 -3.35 -0.60
N PRO A 18 14.32 -2.10 -1.03
CA PRO A 18 15.63 -1.49 -0.91
C PRO A 18 16.00 -1.25 0.57
N LEU A 19 17.29 -1.23 0.90
CA LEU A 19 17.74 -0.97 2.27
C LEU A 19 17.26 0.39 2.78
N ALA A 20 17.57 1.47 2.05
CA ALA A 20 17.12 2.83 2.37
C ALA A 20 15.75 3.13 1.76
N VAL A 21 15.01 4.06 2.37
CA VAL A 21 13.75 4.58 1.82
C VAL A 21 14.01 5.25 0.46
N ALA A 22 13.32 4.76 -0.58
CA ALA A 22 13.44 5.33 -1.91
C ALA A 22 12.44 6.47 -2.14
N GLN A 23 12.77 7.41 -3.04
CA GLN A 23 11.88 8.54 -3.37
C GLN A 23 10.45 8.09 -3.77
N ARG A 24 10.32 6.95 -4.46
CA ARG A 24 9.02 6.41 -4.90
C ARG A 24 8.10 5.97 -3.75
N GLU A 25 8.66 5.77 -2.57
CA GLU A 25 7.97 5.29 -1.38
C GLU A 25 7.87 6.40 -0.30
N ALA A 26 8.56 7.52 -0.50
CA ALA A 26 8.83 8.52 0.53
C ALA A 26 7.57 9.13 1.17
N ARG A 27 6.49 9.34 0.40
CA ARG A 27 5.33 10.06 0.91
C ARG A 27 4.57 9.28 1.99
N TYR A 28 4.17 8.04 1.74
CA TYR A 28 3.50 7.23 2.75
C TYR A 28 4.44 6.93 3.92
N ALA A 29 5.75 6.79 3.66
CA ALA A 29 6.75 6.59 4.71
C ALA A 29 6.80 7.79 5.68
N ILE A 30 6.84 9.02 5.14
CA ILE A 30 6.76 10.25 5.95
C ILE A 30 5.45 10.30 6.74
N GLU A 31 4.31 9.97 6.12
CA GLU A 31 3.01 9.93 6.82
C GLU A 31 3.00 8.89 7.95
N LEU A 32 3.66 7.74 7.79
CA LEU A 32 3.84 6.76 8.86
C LEU A 32 4.72 7.30 9.99
N PHE A 33 5.82 7.98 9.68
CA PHE A 33 6.70 8.58 10.69
C PHE A 33 5.95 9.65 11.51
N LEU A 34 5.11 10.44 10.85
CA LEU A 34 4.22 11.40 11.51
C LEU A 34 3.19 10.68 12.41
N ALA A 35 2.64 9.55 11.96
CA ALA A 35 1.70 8.76 12.76
C ALA A 35 2.35 8.14 14.00
N TYR A 36 3.58 7.64 13.89
CA TYR A 36 4.37 7.17 15.04
C TYR A 36 4.67 8.30 16.01
N GLY A 37 5.10 9.45 15.50
CA GLY A 37 5.41 10.62 16.32
C GLY A 37 4.19 11.16 17.05
N GLU A 38 3.02 11.17 16.41
CA GLU A 38 1.75 11.52 17.05
C GLU A 38 1.38 10.57 18.19
N LYS A 39 1.57 9.25 17.99
CA LYS A 39 1.28 8.24 19.01
C LYS A 39 2.16 8.40 20.26
N ASP A 40 3.43 8.72 20.06
CA ASP A 40 4.44 8.74 21.13
C ASP A 40 4.72 10.15 21.67
N GLY A 41 4.15 11.19 21.04
CA GLY A 41 4.36 12.59 21.40
C GLY A 41 5.76 13.10 21.06
N CYS A 42 6.40 12.57 20.01
CA CYS A 42 7.75 12.94 19.58
C CYS A 42 7.84 13.07 18.04
N THR A 43 9.04 13.34 17.53
CA THR A 43 9.32 13.36 16.09
C THR A 43 10.30 12.25 15.75
N TYR A 44 10.05 11.54 14.65
CA TYR A 44 10.91 10.48 14.16
C TYR A 44 11.53 10.84 12.81
N SER A 45 12.85 10.63 12.67
CA SER A 45 13.52 10.47 11.38
C SER A 45 13.49 9.01 10.91
N GLU A 46 13.91 8.74 9.67
CA GLU A 46 14.04 7.36 9.16
C GLU A 46 14.98 6.53 10.07
N ASP A 47 16.14 7.08 10.41
CA ASP A 47 17.13 6.39 11.25
C ASP A 47 16.56 6.06 12.64
N ASP A 48 15.76 6.96 13.22
CA ASP A 48 15.10 6.73 14.50
C ASP A 48 14.08 5.58 14.42
N VAL A 49 13.27 5.54 13.35
CA VAL A 49 12.25 4.49 13.16
C VAL A 49 12.89 3.13 12.94
N VAL A 50 13.91 3.05 12.08
CA VAL A 50 14.54 1.78 11.71
C VAL A 50 15.09 1.03 12.93
N VAL A 51 15.62 1.76 13.93
CA VAL A 51 16.16 1.16 15.16
C VAL A 51 15.12 1.05 16.29
N HIS A 52 13.92 1.56 16.10
CA HIS A 52 12.88 1.56 17.12
C HIS A 52 12.30 0.16 17.34
N THR A 53 12.18 -0.26 18.60
CA THR A 53 11.80 -1.65 18.96
C THR A 53 10.37 -2.02 18.56
N VAL A 54 9.46 -1.05 18.48
CA VAL A 54 8.05 -1.24 18.10
C VAL A 54 7.79 -0.81 16.65
N HIS A 55 8.00 0.48 16.36
CA HIS A 55 7.79 1.04 15.01
C HIS A 55 8.72 0.52 13.92
N GLY A 56 9.94 0.07 14.23
CA GLY A 56 10.89 -0.47 13.24
C GLY A 56 10.35 -1.73 12.54
N PRO A 57 9.98 -2.78 13.29
CA PRO A 57 9.30 -3.95 12.73
C PRO A 57 8.03 -3.60 11.95
N HIS A 58 7.17 -2.76 12.52
CA HIS A 58 5.93 -2.34 11.84
C HIS A 58 6.24 -1.61 10.52
N PHE A 59 7.20 -0.69 10.51
CA PHE A 59 7.59 0.01 9.29
C PHE A 59 8.16 -0.94 8.23
N SER A 60 8.99 -1.91 8.62
CA SER A 60 9.50 -2.95 7.71
C SER A 60 8.35 -3.71 7.02
N GLU A 61 7.33 -4.13 7.77
CA GLU A 61 6.15 -4.80 7.21
C GLU A 61 5.36 -3.90 6.24
N GLN A 62 5.25 -2.60 6.53
CA GLN A 62 4.59 -1.65 5.62
C GLN A 62 5.37 -1.48 4.31
N ARG A 63 6.71 -1.47 4.38
CA ARG A 63 7.57 -1.42 3.19
C ARG A 63 7.45 -2.68 2.35
N GLU A 64 7.40 -3.86 2.97
CA GLU A 64 7.17 -5.13 2.26
C GLU A 64 5.83 -5.12 1.51
N ARG A 65 4.76 -4.62 2.16
CA ARG A 65 3.44 -4.47 1.52
C ARG A 65 3.50 -3.51 0.34
N PHE A 66 4.13 -2.34 0.52
CA PHE A 66 4.31 -1.36 -0.55
C PHE A 66 5.03 -1.98 -1.75
N TYR A 67 6.18 -2.63 -1.55
CA TYR A 67 6.96 -3.18 -2.66
C TYR A 67 6.31 -4.40 -3.31
N THR A 68 5.56 -5.19 -2.54
CA THR A 68 4.72 -6.25 -3.11
C THR A 68 3.67 -5.66 -4.05
N ALA A 69 3.03 -4.55 -3.68
CA ALA A 69 2.09 -3.86 -4.55
C ALA A 69 2.76 -3.12 -5.71
N ASP A 70 3.95 -2.52 -5.54
CA ASP A 70 4.70 -1.85 -6.60
C ASP A 70 5.06 -2.84 -7.71
N GLU A 71 5.57 -4.02 -7.34
CA GLU A 71 5.90 -5.06 -8.30
C GLU A 71 4.65 -5.65 -8.97
N PHE A 72 3.56 -5.86 -8.22
CA PHE A 72 2.26 -6.22 -8.77
C PHE A 72 1.80 -5.20 -9.83
N ARG A 73 1.84 -3.91 -9.49
CA ARG A 73 1.42 -2.82 -10.38
C ARG A 73 2.25 -2.79 -11.66
N ARG A 74 3.57 -2.96 -11.57
CA ARG A 74 4.48 -2.98 -12.73
C ARG A 74 4.20 -4.18 -13.63
N HIS A 75 4.12 -5.38 -13.05
CA HIS A 75 3.87 -6.62 -13.79
C HIS A 75 2.61 -6.53 -14.64
N TYR A 76 1.48 -6.11 -14.06
CA TYR A 76 0.23 -6.04 -14.82
C TYR A 76 0.14 -4.81 -15.72
N ARG A 77 0.72 -3.65 -15.35
CA ARG A 77 0.75 -2.48 -16.25
C ARG A 77 1.48 -2.80 -17.56
N ASP A 78 2.56 -3.57 -17.49
CA ASP A 78 3.38 -3.87 -18.66
C ASP A 78 2.83 -5.04 -19.49
N ASN A 79 1.94 -5.86 -18.92
CA ASN A 79 1.42 -7.08 -19.55
C ASN A 79 -0.11 -7.09 -19.79
N THR A 80 -0.87 -6.11 -19.30
CA THR A 80 -2.32 -6.02 -19.53
C THR A 80 -2.74 -4.65 -20.07
N LEU A 81 -4.03 -4.51 -20.41
CA LEU A 81 -4.60 -3.20 -20.66
C LEU A 81 -4.67 -2.48 -19.31
N GLY A 82 -3.90 -1.41 -19.12
CA GLY A 82 -3.73 -0.72 -17.83
C GLY A 82 -5.03 -0.28 -17.10
N ALA A 83 -6.19 -0.34 -17.78
CA ALA A 83 -7.51 -0.19 -17.18
C ALA A 83 -7.82 -1.22 -16.08
N GLU A 84 -7.31 -2.46 -16.17
CA GLU A 84 -7.57 -3.50 -15.15
C GLU A 84 -6.87 -3.19 -13.83
N MET A 85 -5.63 -2.70 -13.90
CA MET A 85 -4.89 -2.24 -12.71
C MET A 85 -5.56 -1.03 -12.06
N ALA A 86 -5.98 -0.05 -12.85
CA ALA A 86 -6.70 1.11 -12.35
C ALA A 86 -8.02 0.71 -11.66
N ALA A 87 -8.78 -0.22 -12.26
CA ALA A 87 -10.02 -0.74 -11.68
C ALA A 87 -9.77 -1.43 -10.33
N LEU A 88 -8.70 -2.22 -10.20
CA LEU A 88 -8.33 -2.84 -8.92
C LEU A 88 -7.97 -1.77 -7.87
N GLU A 89 -7.16 -0.77 -8.22
CA GLU A 89 -6.81 0.33 -7.30
C GLU A 89 -8.06 1.11 -6.84
N ASP A 90 -9.03 1.29 -7.73
CA ASP A 90 -10.33 1.91 -7.43
C ASP A 90 -11.18 1.06 -6.48
N GLU A 91 -11.23 -0.26 -6.68
CA GLU A 91 -11.94 -1.15 -5.75
C GLU A 91 -11.31 -1.15 -4.36
N VAL A 92 -9.98 -1.15 -4.27
CA VAL A 92 -9.30 -1.02 -2.97
C VAL A 92 -9.65 0.34 -2.34
N TYR A 93 -9.57 1.43 -3.11
CA TYR A 93 -9.93 2.77 -2.62
C TYR A 93 -11.37 2.80 -2.08
N HIS A 94 -12.34 2.31 -2.85
CA HIS A 94 -13.74 2.31 -2.43
C HIS A 94 -13.99 1.39 -1.23
N GLY A 95 -13.27 0.27 -1.14
CA GLY A 95 -13.34 -0.64 0.00
C GLY A 95 -12.84 0.00 1.30
N ILE A 96 -11.78 0.80 1.25
CA ILE A 96 -11.14 1.33 2.47
C ILE A 96 -11.56 2.75 2.85
N ILE A 97 -12.10 3.55 1.92
CA ILE A 97 -12.27 5.00 2.15
C ILE A 97 -13.20 5.33 3.32
N GLN A 98 -14.23 4.52 3.56
CA GLN A 98 -15.11 4.72 4.72
C GLN A 98 -14.36 4.42 6.02
N LYS A 99 -13.58 3.33 6.03
CA LYS A 99 -12.73 2.97 7.17
C LYS A 99 -11.70 4.04 7.48
N HIS A 100 -11.12 4.66 6.45
CA HIS A 100 -10.19 5.79 6.60
C HIS A 100 -10.85 7.03 7.21
N ARG A 101 -12.11 7.31 6.87
CA ARG A 101 -12.88 8.48 7.35
C ARG A 101 -13.47 8.33 8.75
N GLU A 102 -13.38 7.15 9.35
CA GLU A 102 -13.80 6.94 10.74
C GLU A 102 -12.96 7.78 11.72
N LYS A 103 -13.47 7.96 12.94
CA LYS A 103 -12.76 8.66 14.01
C LYS A 103 -11.82 7.69 14.72
N TYR A 104 -10.56 8.08 14.84
CA TYR A 104 -9.52 7.34 15.56
C TYR A 104 -8.84 8.24 16.57
N ALA A 105 -8.26 7.64 17.62
CA ALA A 105 -7.53 8.38 18.63
C ALA A 105 -6.20 8.90 18.07
N THR A 106 -5.54 8.13 17.19
CA THR A 106 -4.33 8.54 16.49
C THR A 106 -4.35 8.18 15.00
N ALA A 107 -3.51 8.84 14.21
CA ALA A 107 -3.28 8.45 12.81
C ALA A 107 -2.77 7.00 12.67
N LEU A 108 -1.98 6.49 13.64
CA LEU A 108 -1.53 5.10 13.62
C LEU A 108 -2.69 4.12 13.79
N ASP A 109 -3.63 4.38 14.71
CA ASP A 109 -4.81 3.51 14.88
C ASP A 109 -5.66 3.47 13.58
N ARG A 110 -5.70 4.58 12.82
CA ARG A 110 -6.35 4.61 11.50
C ARG A 110 -5.61 3.75 10.48
N VAL A 111 -4.28 3.85 10.41
CA VAL A 111 -3.45 3.01 9.52
C VAL A 111 -3.75 1.55 9.79
N GLU A 112 -3.67 1.11 11.05
CA GLU A 112 -3.93 -0.28 11.44
C GLU A 112 -5.33 -0.73 11.05
N ALA A 113 -6.33 0.11 11.29
CA ALA A 113 -7.72 -0.20 10.97
C ALA A 113 -7.97 -0.27 9.45
N VAL A 114 -7.36 0.62 8.66
CA VAL A 114 -7.41 0.58 7.19
C VAL A 114 -6.71 -0.67 6.65
N MET A 115 -5.51 -0.98 7.15
CA MET A 115 -4.74 -2.16 6.73
C MET A 115 -5.44 -3.46 7.10
N GLY A 116 -6.08 -3.51 8.27
CA GLY A 116 -6.92 -4.63 8.69
C GLY A 116 -8.14 -4.80 7.80
N HIS A 117 -8.78 -3.70 7.39
CA HIS A 117 -9.92 -3.76 6.48
C HIS A 117 -9.49 -4.17 5.05
N ALA A 118 -8.40 -3.60 4.53
CA ALA A 118 -7.81 -3.96 3.24
C ALA A 118 -7.43 -5.46 3.15
N ALA A 119 -7.09 -6.07 4.28
CA ALA A 119 -6.80 -7.50 4.32
C ALA A 119 -8.04 -8.37 4.02
N VAL A 120 -9.26 -7.88 4.29
CA VAL A 120 -10.50 -8.65 4.16
C VAL A 120 -11.40 -8.21 3.00
N ILE A 121 -11.11 -7.08 2.35
CA ILE A 121 -11.85 -6.70 1.13
C ILE A 121 -11.67 -7.79 0.06
N SER A 122 -12.71 -7.97 -0.75
CA SER A 122 -12.74 -8.92 -1.86
C SER A 122 -12.94 -8.13 -3.16
N PRO A 123 -11.86 -7.68 -3.81
CA PRO A 123 -11.94 -7.04 -5.12
C PRO A 123 -12.54 -8.00 -6.14
N THR A 124 -13.09 -7.45 -7.21
CA THR A 124 -13.64 -8.16 -8.34
C THR A 124 -12.82 -7.92 -9.61
N GLY A 125 -13.20 -8.57 -10.71
CA GLY A 125 -12.51 -8.43 -11.98
C GLY A 125 -11.25 -9.29 -12.14
N PRO A 126 -10.54 -9.14 -13.27
CA PRO A 126 -9.53 -10.11 -13.72
C PRO A 126 -8.33 -10.27 -12.78
N LEU A 127 -7.94 -9.20 -12.09
CA LEU A 127 -6.75 -9.17 -11.25
C LEU A 127 -7.01 -9.57 -9.79
N ALA A 128 -8.28 -9.70 -9.39
CA ALA A 128 -8.66 -10.00 -8.01
C ALA A 128 -8.04 -11.30 -7.49
N VAL A 129 -7.91 -12.31 -8.35
CA VAL A 129 -7.34 -13.63 -8.02
C VAL A 129 -5.86 -13.53 -7.60
N HIS A 130 -5.16 -12.54 -8.14
CA HIS A 130 -3.72 -12.34 -7.91
C HIS A 130 -3.46 -11.31 -6.80
N ALA A 131 -4.42 -10.42 -6.53
CA ALA A 131 -4.34 -9.34 -5.55
C ALA A 131 -4.42 -9.87 -4.11
N ARG A 132 -3.36 -10.57 -3.66
CA ARG A 132 -3.23 -11.11 -2.30
C ARG A 132 -3.32 -10.02 -1.21
N VAL A 133 -3.44 -10.44 0.05
CA VAL A 133 -3.56 -9.55 1.21
C VAL A 133 -2.53 -8.40 1.19
N GLN A 134 -1.25 -8.73 1.04
CA GLN A 134 -0.17 -7.72 1.01
C GLN A 134 -0.28 -6.76 -0.17
N VAL A 135 -0.79 -7.21 -1.33
CA VAL A 135 -1.02 -6.35 -2.50
C VAL A 135 -2.10 -5.32 -2.16
N ARG A 136 -3.23 -5.75 -1.58
CA ARG A 136 -4.32 -4.83 -1.22
C ARG A 136 -3.90 -3.81 -0.17
N GLN A 137 -3.13 -4.25 0.82
CA GLN A 137 -2.55 -3.36 1.83
C GLN A 137 -1.53 -2.39 1.23
N GLY A 138 -0.65 -2.87 0.36
CA GLY A 138 0.33 -2.03 -0.34
C GLY A 138 -0.30 -1.00 -1.27
N ILE A 139 -1.41 -1.36 -1.93
CA ILE A 139 -2.20 -0.40 -2.71
C ILE A 139 -2.68 0.77 -1.83
N CYS A 140 -3.03 0.55 -0.56
CA CYS A 140 -3.37 1.66 0.33
C CYS A 140 -2.22 2.67 0.48
N HIS A 141 -0.97 2.20 0.52
CA HIS A 141 0.21 3.09 0.51
C HIS A 141 0.41 3.78 -0.84
N HIS A 142 0.14 3.09 -1.96
CA HIS A 142 0.12 3.74 -3.28
C HIS A 142 -0.92 4.86 -3.35
N LEU A 143 -2.11 4.66 -2.80
CA LEU A 143 -3.17 5.68 -2.77
C LEU A 143 -2.74 6.94 -2.00
N VAL A 144 -1.92 6.78 -0.94
CA VAL A 144 -1.32 7.92 -0.23
C VAL A 144 -0.24 8.59 -1.06
N ASN A 145 0.64 7.82 -1.71
CA ASN A 145 1.68 8.37 -2.59
C ASN A 145 1.10 9.12 -3.80
N ASP A 146 0.05 8.58 -4.40
CA ASP A 146 -0.66 9.12 -5.57
C ASP A 146 -1.65 10.24 -5.17
N GLU A 147 -1.65 10.68 -3.89
CA GLU A 147 -2.51 11.72 -3.32
C GLU A 147 -4.02 11.50 -3.41
N ARG A 148 -4.44 10.28 -3.76
CA ARG A 148 -5.84 9.84 -3.76
C ARG A 148 -6.39 9.76 -2.34
N ILE A 149 -5.51 9.47 -1.38
CA ILE A 149 -5.69 9.69 0.05
C ILE A 149 -4.66 10.75 0.43
N LYS A 150 -5.11 11.88 1.01
CA LYS A 150 -4.22 13.02 1.24
C LYS A 150 -3.16 12.76 2.30
N SER A 151 -3.54 12.03 3.35
CA SER A 151 -2.73 11.74 4.54
C SER A 151 -3.27 10.53 5.29
N TRP A 152 -2.47 9.99 6.22
CA TRP A 152 -2.97 9.10 7.27
C TRP A 152 -3.66 9.84 8.41
N LYS A 153 -3.49 11.18 8.45
CA LYS A 153 -4.22 12.12 9.31
C LYS A 153 -5.60 12.47 8.78
#